data_AF-A0A2E6TBS6-F1
#
_entry.id   AF-A0A2E6TBS6-F1
#
_cell.length_a   1.000
_cell.length_b   1.000
_cell.length_c   1.000
_cell.angle_alpha   90.00
_cell.angle_beta   90.00
_cell.angle_gamma   90.00
#
_symmetry.space_group_name_H-M   'P 1'
#
loop_
_entity.id
_entity.type
_entity.pdbx_description
1 polymer ?
#
loop_
_entity_poly.entity_id
_entity_poly.type
_entity_poly.pdbx_seq_one_letter_code
_entity_poly.pdbx_strand_id
1 'polypeptide(L)'
;MIRPAIIATSLLFSLAMAGGKPTVLVVTGAPGAEDYGQLFEQWGQAWKSAAEQADAGLREVGQPKEGSAKQHLEKILVEENKEGSDPLWLILLGHGTFNGTEAKFNLRGPDLEASELSAWLLTFKRPLAIINCSSSSAPFLKKLSAKGRIVVTATRSGYEQNFCRLGGHLATAMSDLEADLDKDGQVSLLEGWLTAARRTARFYEENGRLATEHSLLDDNADGKGTQADWFRGLQVTKKSAEEGLLPDGLRAHQLHLIPSEEERKLRPDQKAKRDALEIELASLRARKLKLREDAYYERLETLLIEMSRIYFPGEASTPPGE
;
A
#
# COMPACT_ATOMS: atom_id res chain seq x y z
N MET A 1 27.15 -24.56 58.39
CA MET A 1 27.11 -24.55 56.91
C MET A 1 25.68 -24.33 56.48
N ILE A 2 25.32 -23.09 56.12
CA ILE A 2 23.97 -22.73 55.64
C ILE A 2 24.18 -22.15 54.24
N ARG A 3 23.67 -22.83 53.21
CA ARG A 3 23.67 -22.34 51.82
C ARG A 3 22.39 -21.52 51.60
N PRO A 4 22.46 -20.28 51.06
CA PRO A 4 21.26 -19.54 50.72
C PRO A 4 20.71 -20.05 49.38
N ALA A 5 19.40 -20.30 49.35
CA ALA A 5 18.66 -20.61 48.13
C ALA A 5 18.42 -19.32 47.34
N ILE A 6 18.90 -19.27 46.10
CA ILE A 6 18.64 -18.19 45.16
C ILE A 6 17.30 -18.50 44.49
N ILE A 7 16.26 -17.74 44.82
CA ILE A 7 14.97 -17.77 44.13
C ILE A 7 15.11 -16.87 42.89
N ALA A 8 15.33 -17.49 41.73
CA ALA A 8 15.27 -16.80 40.45
C ALA A 8 13.80 -16.56 40.09
N THR A 9 13.33 -15.33 40.28
CA THR A 9 11.99 -14.92 39.86
C THR A 9 12.07 -14.57 38.38
N SER A 10 11.65 -15.48 37.51
CA SER A 10 11.53 -15.23 36.08
C SER A 10 10.36 -14.26 35.83
N LEU A 11 10.66 -12.97 35.69
CA LEU A 11 9.71 -11.99 35.15
C LEU A 11 9.47 -12.33 33.67
N LEU A 12 8.35 -13.00 33.39
CA LEU A 12 7.77 -13.03 32.05
C LEU A 12 7.25 -11.62 31.75
N PHE A 13 8.07 -10.82 31.07
CA PHE A 13 7.63 -9.58 30.44
C PHE A 13 6.75 -9.97 29.26
N SER A 14 5.44 -10.06 29.48
CA SER A 14 4.48 -10.01 28.37
C SER A 14 4.61 -8.63 27.74
N LEU A 15 5.37 -8.54 26.65
CA LEU A 15 5.37 -7.37 25.79
C LEU A 15 3.97 -7.30 25.17
N ALA A 16 3.07 -6.59 25.83
CA ALA A 16 1.83 -6.16 25.20
C ALA A 16 2.24 -5.32 24.00
N MET A 17 2.16 -5.90 22.80
CA MET A 17 2.15 -5.15 21.55
C MET A 17 0.92 -4.26 21.61
N ALA A 18 1.08 -3.05 22.14
CA ALA A 18 0.11 -2.00 21.96
C ALA A 18 0.00 -1.80 20.44
N GLY A 19 -1.12 -2.22 19.85
CA GLY A 19 -1.41 -1.96 18.45
C GLY A 19 -1.38 -0.46 18.24
N GLY A 20 -0.47 0.00 17.38
CA GLY A 20 -0.45 1.39 16.97
C GLY A 20 -1.65 1.67 16.07
N LYS A 21 -1.83 2.95 15.72
CA LYS A 21 -2.76 3.33 14.65
C LYS A 21 -1.96 3.44 13.35
N PRO A 22 -2.58 3.18 12.18
CA PRO A 22 -1.94 3.53 10.91
C PRO A 22 -1.59 5.02 10.90
N THR A 23 -0.52 5.39 10.21
CA THR A 23 -0.16 6.81 9.99
C THR A 23 -0.37 7.15 8.52
N VAL A 24 -1.02 8.28 8.23
CA VAL A 24 -1.11 8.89 6.91
C VAL A 24 -0.25 10.16 6.90
N LEU A 25 0.78 10.15 6.05
CA LEU A 25 1.69 11.27 5.82
C LEU A 25 1.45 11.82 4.42
N VAL A 26 0.80 12.98 4.35
CA VAL A 26 0.53 13.69 3.10
C VAL A 26 1.63 14.72 2.85
N VAL A 27 2.35 14.57 1.74
CA VAL A 27 3.40 15.48 1.30
C VAL A 27 2.94 16.22 0.06
N THR A 28 2.70 17.50 0.20
CA THR A 28 2.31 18.41 -0.88
C THR A 28 3.53 19.13 -1.43
N GLY A 29 3.78 18.97 -2.72
CA GLY A 29 4.88 19.59 -3.45
C GLY A 29 4.70 21.09 -3.70
N ALA A 30 5.65 21.68 -4.43
CA ALA A 30 5.48 23.03 -4.96
C ALA A 30 4.33 23.04 -6.00
N PRO A 31 3.39 23.98 -5.95
CA PRO A 31 2.21 23.98 -6.81
C PRO A 31 2.53 24.39 -8.26
N GLY A 32 3.56 25.21 -8.46
CA GLY A 32 3.77 25.91 -9.73
C GLY A 32 2.70 26.97 -9.95
N ALA A 33 1.65 26.62 -10.69
CA ALA A 33 0.48 27.48 -10.92
C ALA A 33 -0.58 27.31 -9.81
N GLU A 34 -1.43 28.34 -9.63
CA GLU A 34 -2.46 28.38 -8.60
C GLU A 34 -3.48 27.23 -8.73
N ASP A 35 -3.96 26.97 -9.96
CA ASP A 35 -4.93 25.91 -10.24
C ASP A 35 -4.45 24.52 -9.78
N TYR A 36 -3.15 24.23 -9.93
CA TYR A 36 -2.57 22.98 -9.42
C TYR A 36 -2.51 22.96 -7.90
N GLY A 37 -2.25 24.12 -7.27
CA GLY A 37 -2.28 24.27 -5.81
C GLY A 37 -3.66 23.93 -5.23
N GLN A 38 -4.73 24.42 -5.83
CA GLN A 38 -6.11 24.13 -5.41
C GLN A 38 -6.44 22.64 -5.54
N LEU A 39 -6.00 22.00 -6.62
CA LEU A 39 -6.14 20.55 -6.79
C LEU A 39 -5.39 19.78 -5.70
N PHE A 40 -4.15 20.14 -5.40
CA PHE A 40 -3.37 19.46 -4.36
C PHE A 40 -3.98 19.62 -2.97
N GLU A 41 -4.51 20.80 -2.66
CA GLU A 41 -5.25 21.04 -1.41
C GLU A 41 -6.50 20.17 -1.31
N GLN A 42 -7.31 20.10 -2.38
CA GLN A 42 -8.49 19.24 -2.44
C GLN A 42 -8.12 17.76 -2.23
N TRP A 43 -7.05 17.29 -2.88
CA TRP A 43 -6.61 15.90 -2.78
C TRP A 43 -6.04 15.59 -1.39
N GLY A 44 -5.27 16.52 -0.82
CA GLY A 44 -4.78 16.42 0.55
C GLY A 44 -5.91 16.35 1.57
N GLN A 45 -6.95 17.16 1.39
CA GLN A 45 -8.13 17.14 2.25
C GLN A 45 -8.90 15.81 2.14
N ALA A 46 -8.98 15.19 0.97
CA ALA A 46 -9.58 13.87 0.82
C ALA A 46 -8.81 12.79 1.59
N TRP A 47 -7.47 12.79 1.53
CA TRP A 47 -6.64 11.89 2.34
C TRP A 47 -6.77 12.14 3.84
N LYS A 48 -6.86 13.41 4.24
CA LYS A 48 -7.11 13.79 5.64
C LYS A 48 -8.45 13.26 6.14
N SER A 49 -9.52 13.43 5.37
CA SER A 49 -10.84 12.89 5.73
C SER A 49 -10.84 11.36 5.79
N ALA A 50 -10.12 10.68 4.89
CA ALA A 50 -9.95 9.23 4.95
C ALA A 50 -9.17 8.79 6.21
N ALA A 51 -8.11 9.53 6.58
CA ALA A 51 -7.35 9.29 7.80
C ALA A 51 -8.20 9.49 9.07
N GLU A 52 -9.03 10.54 9.11
CA GLU A 52 -9.96 10.79 10.21
C GLU A 52 -11.00 9.67 10.35
N GLN A 53 -11.60 9.21 9.24
CA GLN A 53 -12.54 8.09 9.22
C GLN A 53 -11.89 6.76 9.67
N ALA A 54 -10.62 6.58 9.36
CA ALA A 54 -9.81 5.44 9.78
C ALA A 54 -9.34 5.51 11.24
N ASP A 55 -9.53 6.64 11.93
CA ASP A 55 -8.89 6.94 13.22
C ASP A 55 -7.35 6.76 13.14
N ALA A 56 -6.77 7.19 12.01
CA ALA A 56 -5.35 7.13 11.71
C ALA A 56 -4.61 8.38 12.24
N GLY A 57 -3.33 8.23 12.55
CA GLY A 57 -2.46 9.38 12.79
C GLY A 57 -2.25 10.17 11.51
N LEU A 58 -2.45 11.48 11.53
CA LEU A 58 -2.21 12.36 10.38
C LEU A 58 -0.92 13.18 10.55
N ARG A 59 -0.15 13.29 9.48
CA ARG A 59 1.03 14.15 9.35
C ARG A 59 0.99 14.86 8.00
N GLU A 60 1.36 16.13 7.97
CA GLU A 60 1.30 16.94 6.76
C GLU A 60 2.62 17.68 6.52
N VAL A 61 3.07 17.66 5.27
CA VAL A 61 4.22 18.43 4.79
C VAL A 61 3.79 19.22 3.57
N GLY A 62 4.13 20.51 3.49
CA GLY A 62 3.92 21.28 2.27
C GLY A 62 4.36 22.73 2.40
N GLN A 63 3.94 23.42 3.46
CA GLN A 63 4.36 24.78 3.79
C GLN A 63 4.83 24.84 5.25
N PRO A 64 6.07 24.40 5.54
CA PRO A 64 6.60 24.49 6.90
C PRO A 64 6.76 25.96 7.31
N LYS A 65 6.51 26.26 8.59
CA LYS A 65 6.71 27.60 9.18
C LYS A 65 8.20 27.97 9.26
N GLU A 66 9.05 26.98 9.44
CA GLU A 66 10.51 27.11 9.56
C GLU A 66 11.21 25.98 8.79
N GLY A 67 12.35 26.27 8.17
CA GLY A 67 13.12 25.30 7.39
C GLY A 67 12.48 24.94 6.03
N SER A 68 13.05 23.92 5.38
CA SER A 68 12.53 23.41 4.09
C SER A 68 11.51 22.29 4.27
N ALA A 69 10.62 22.11 3.28
CA ALA A 69 9.65 21.01 3.30
C ALA A 69 10.36 19.64 3.38
N LYS A 70 11.53 19.53 2.75
CA LYS A 70 12.40 18.36 2.79
C LYS A 70 12.91 18.02 4.19
N GLN A 71 13.43 19.01 4.92
CA GLN A 71 13.88 18.84 6.30
C GLN A 71 12.71 18.46 7.23
N HIS A 72 11.53 19.04 7.01
CA HIS A 72 10.34 18.68 7.79
C HIS A 72 9.90 17.23 7.52
N LEU A 73 9.92 16.79 6.26
CA LEU A 73 9.65 15.40 5.89
C LEU A 73 10.66 14.44 6.53
N GLU A 74 11.95 14.75 6.45
CA GLU A 74 13.00 13.95 7.09
C GLU A 74 12.76 13.83 8.60
N LYS A 75 12.49 14.95 9.27
CA LYS A 75 12.22 14.98 10.71
C LYS A 75 11.02 14.12 11.08
N ILE A 76 9.89 14.26 10.38
CA ILE A 76 8.70 13.43 10.62
C ILE A 76 9.05 11.96 10.43
N LEU A 77 9.71 11.61 9.32
CA LEU A 77 10.08 10.23 9.07
C LEU A 77 10.98 9.70 10.18
N VAL A 78 11.97 10.45 10.67
CA VAL A 78 12.83 10.06 11.81
C VAL A 78 12.02 9.80 13.09
N GLU A 79 11.04 10.65 13.39
CA GLU A 79 10.17 10.53 14.57
C GLU A 79 9.12 9.41 14.47
N GLU A 80 8.76 8.99 13.25
CA GLU A 80 7.79 7.92 13.04
C GLU A 80 8.29 6.56 13.54
N ASN A 81 7.37 5.80 14.14
CA ASN A 81 7.65 4.44 14.59
C ASN A 81 8.04 3.54 13.41
N LYS A 82 9.18 2.86 13.54
CA LYS A 82 9.79 2.04 12.50
C LYS A 82 9.32 0.60 12.50
N GLU A 83 8.84 0.10 13.63
CA GLU A 83 8.52 -1.32 13.82
C GLU A 83 7.03 -1.48 14.16
N GLY A 84 6.40 -2.53 13.65
CA GLY A 84 5.01 -2.83 13.98
C GLY A 84 4.20 -3.38 12.81
N SER A 85 2.95 -3.70 13.08
CA SER A 85 2.00 -4.22 12.08
C SER A 85 1.23 -3.12 11.36
N ASP A 86 1.11 -1.94 11.96
CA ASP A 86 0.27 -0.88 11.41
C ASP A 86 0.97 -0.19 10.23
N PRO A 87 0.26 0.12 9.14
CA PRO A 87 0.90 0.70 7.98
C PRO A 87 1.25 2.19 8.15
N LEU A 88 2.33 2.61 7.48
CA LEU A 88 2.59 4.02 7.17
C LEU A 88 2.26 4.26 5.69
N TRP A 89 1.32 5.16 5.46
CA TRP A 89 0.93 5.63 4.13
C TRP A 89 1.65 6.95 3.86
N LEU A 90 2.58 6.93 2.90
CA LEU A 90 3.30 8.11 2.42
C LEU A 90 2.73 8.51 1.06
N ILE A 91 2.02 9.64 1.01
CA ILE A 91 1.36 10.14 -0.19
C ILE A 91 2.12 11.37 -0.68
N LEU A 92 2.64 11.33 -1.90
CA LEU A 92 3.31 12.46 -2.55
C LEU A 92 2.38 13.08 -3.60
N LEU A 93 1.88 14.28 -3.33
CA LEU A 93 0.99 15.05 -4.21
C LEU A 93 1.76 16.25 -4.77
N GLY A 94 2.04 16.27 -6.07
CA GLY A 94 2.86 17.35 -6.61
C GLY A 94 3.33 17.11 -8.04
N HIS A 95 4.33 17.89 -8.43
CA HIS A 95 5.06 17.72 -9.68
C HIS A 95 6.35 16.93 -9.45
N GLY A 96 6.88 16.38 -10.54
CA GLY A 96 8.16 15.70 -10.53
C GLY A 96 8.92 15.90 -11.84
N THR A 97 10.25 15.87 -11.73
CA THR A 97 11.18 16.07 -12.85
C THR A 97 12.09 14.87 -13.02
N PHE A 98 12.61 14.69 -14.23
CA PHE A 98 13.57 13.65 -14.55
C PHE A 98 14.55 14.17 -15.60
N ASN A 99 15.84 14.02 -15.31
CA ASN A 99 16.92 14.52 -16.16
C ASN A 99 17.54 13.42 -17.06
N GLY A 100 16.92 12.24 -17.14
CA GLY A 100 17.47 11.07 -17.83
C GLY A 100 18.21 10.08 -16.91
N THR A 101 18.59 10.49 -15.70
CA THR A 101 19.30 9.65 -14.73
C THR A 101 18.63 9.58 -13.36
N GLU A 102 18.24 10.71 -12.78
CA GLU A 102 17.62 10.81 -11.45
C GLU A 102 16.26 11.51 -11.55
N ALA A 103 15.25 10.94 -10.88
CA ALA A 103 13.94 11.57 -10.74
C ALA A 103 13.84 12.30 -9.40
N LYS A 104 13.11 13.42 -9.42
CA LYS A 104 12.90 14.26 -8.25
C LYS A 104 11.42 14.57 -8.06
N PHE A 105 10.97 14.54 -6.82
CA PHE A 105 9.67 15.09 -6.42
C PHE A 105 9.85 16.54 -6.02
N ASN A 106 9.10 17.44 -6.67
CA ASN A 106 9.32 18.88 -6.53
C ASN A 106 8.70 19.41 -5.24
N LEU A 107 9.56 19.72 -4.27
CA LEU A 107 9.15 20.27 -2.98
C LEU A 107 9.27 21.80 -3.00
N ARG A 108 8.67 22.46 -2.00
CA ARG A 108 8.99 23.86 -1.73
C ARG A 108 10.39 23.94 -1.12
N GLY A 109 11.34 24.44 -1.90
CA GLY A 109 12.76 24.44 -1.55
C GLY A 109 13.50 23.29 -2.25
N PRO A 110 14.48 22.64 -1.61
CA PRO A 110 15.20 21.52 -2.21
C PRO A 110 14.27 20.34 -2.52
N ASP A 111 14.38 19.82 -3.73
CA ASP A 111 13.61 18.65 -4.18
C ASP A 111 14.03 17.35 -3.45
N LEU A 112 13.11 16.40 -3.41
CA LEU A 112 13.33 15.06 -2.86
C LEU A 112 13.78 14.10 -3.95
N GLU A 113 14.91 13.43 -3.75
CA GLU A 113 15.44 12.43 -4.68
C GLU A 113 14.97 11.02 -4.30
N ALA A 114 14.85 10.13 -5.29
CA ALA A 114 14.39 8.76 -5.07
C ALA A 114 15.35 7.95 -4.18
N SER A 115 16.65 8.12 -4.42
CA SER A 115 17.72 7.47 -3.65
C SER A 115 17.72 7.89 -2.18
N GLU A 116 17.50 9.17 -1.92
CA GLU A 116 17.42 9.73 -0.57
C GLU A 116 16.20 9.22 0.20
N LEU A 117 15.01 9.26 -0.41
CA LEU A 117 13.81 8.71 0.22
C LEU A 117 13.97 7.22 0.53
N SER A 118 14.59 6.45 -0.38
CA SER A 118 14.91 5.04 -0.12
C SER A 118 15.80 4.85 1.09
N ALA A 119 16.81 5.70 1.27
CA ALA A 119 17.71 5.64 2.42
C ALA A 119 16.97 5.93 3.73
N TRP A 120 16.10 6.94 3.77
CA TRP A 120 15.29 7.27 4.94
C TRP A 120 14.33 6.14 5.34
N LEU A 121 13.82 5.40 4.36
CA LEU A 121 12.87 4.32 4.59
C LEU A 121 13.54 2.98 4.93
N LEU A 122 14.87 2.87 4.86
CA LEU A 122 15.61 1.60 5.00
C LEU A 122 15.37 0.91 6.35
N THR A 123 15.20 1.68 7.42
CA THR A 123 15.07 1.14 8.79
C THR A 123 13.64 0.74 9.17
N PHE A 124 12.65 1.02 8.33
CA PHE A 124 11.26 0.67 8.61
C PHE A 124 11.03 -0.84 8.41
N LYS A 125 10.55 -1.49 9.47
CA LYS A 125 10.09 -2.89 9.54
C LYS A 125 8.60 -2.94 9.88
N ARG A 126 7.81 -2.16 9.14
CA ARG A 126 6.34 -2.13 9.18
C ARG A 126 5.82 -1.99 7.75
N PRO A 127 4.55 -2.34 7.46
CA PRO A 127 4.00 -2.15 6.12
C PRO A 127 4.09 -0.69 5.69
N LEU A 128 4.56 -0.44 4.46
CA LEU A 128 4.61 0.90 3.86
C LEU A 128 3.79 0.94 2.58
N ALA A 129 2.90 1.92 2.45
CA ALA A 129 2.31 2.28 1.17
C ALA A 129 2.92 3.61 0.71
N ILE A 130 3.65 3.60 -0.39
CA ILE A 130 4.30 4.79 -0.93
C ILE A 130 3.62 5.13 -2.26
N ILE A 131 2.82 6.19 -2.25
CA ILE A 131 1.97 6.57 -3.36
C ILE A 131 2.51 7.88 -3.94
N ASN A 132 3.23 7.77 -5.05
CA ASN A 132 3.82 8.91 -5.74
C ASN A 132 2.93 9.34 -6.92
N CYS A 133 2.14 10.40 -6.70
CA CYS A 133 1.17 10.93 -7.67
C CYS A 133 1.75 12.02 -8.58
N SER A 134 3.08 12.15 -8.65
CA SER A 134 3.73 13.18 -9.46
C SER A 134 4.09 12.73 -10.88
N SER A 135 4.30 13.71 -11.76
CA SER A 135 4.92 13.50 -13.06
C SER A 135 6.31 12.88 -12.91
N SER A 136 6.73 12.08 -13.89
CA SER A 136 8.03 11.40 -13.85
C SER A 136 8.27 10.51 -12.60
N SER A 137 7.23 9.94 -12.00
CA SER A 137 7.32 9.19 -10.74
C SER A 137 7.89 7.78 -10.87
N ALA A 138 7.78 7.12 -12.03
CA ALA A 138 8.21 5.74 -12.23
C ALA A 138 9.65 5.39 -11.76
N PRO A 139 10.68 6.25 -11.95
CA PRO A 139 12.03 5.93 -11.48
C PRO A 139 12.15 5.80 -9.95
N PHE A 140 11.19 6.33 -9.17
CA PHE A 140 11.11 6.06 -7.74
C PHE A 140 10.77 4.60 -7.45
N LEU A 141 9.95 3.95 -8.28
CA LEU A 141 9.46 2.58 -8.07
C LEU A 141 10.62 1.62 -7.82
N LYS A 142 11.58 1.56 -8.76
CA LYS A 142 12.73 0.64 -8.65
C LYS A 142 13.61 0.92 -7.43
N LYS A 143 13.72 2.18 -6.99
CA LYS A 143 14.55 2.56 -5.84
C LYS A 143 13.85 2.26 -4.52
N LEU A 144 12.54 2.44 -4.46
CA LEU A 144 11.74 2.27 -3.26
C LEU A 144 11.26 0.84 -3.05
N SER A 145 11.23 0.03 -4.11
CA SER A 145 10.87 -1.38 -4.09
C SER A 145 11.66 -2.15 -3.03
N ALA A 146 10.94 -2.72 -2.07
CA ALA A 146 11.51 -3.57 -1.03
C ALA A 146 10.40 -4.40 -0.37
N LYS A 147 10.79 -5.50 0.28
CA LYS A 147 9.85 -6.35 1.02
C LYS A 147 9.07 -5.53 2.06
N GLY A 148 7.75 -5.73 2.08
CA GLY A 148 6.85 -5.01 3.00
C GLY A 148 6.48 -3.60 2.55
N ARG A 149 6.85 -3.20 1.33
CA ARG A 149 6.46 -1.94 0.71
C ARG A 149 5.56 -2.19 -0.50
N ILE A 150 4.51 -1.40 -0.60
CA ILE A 150 3.70 -1.24 -1.80
C ILE A 150 4.05 0.12 -2.37
N VAL A 151 4.49 0.18 -3.62
CA VAL A 151 4.84 1.42 -4.31
C VAL A 151 3.89 1.62 -5.48
N VAL A 152 3.20 2.76 -5.49
CA VAL A 152 2.33 3.20 -6.57
C VAL A 152 2.92 4.43 -7.21
N THR A 153 3.02 4.45 -8.54
CA THR A 153 3.44 5.63 -9.30
C THR A 153 2.35 6.07 -10.26
N ALA A 154 2.23 7.38 -10.49
CA ALA A 154 1.32 7.91 -11.51
C ALA A 154 1.79 7.66 -12.93
N THR A 155 3.09 7.49 -13.14
CA THR A 155 3.68 7.28 -14.45
C THR A 155 4.35 5.92 -14.58
N ARG A 156 4.56 5.48 -15.83
CA ARG A 156 5.31 4.24 -16.15
C ARG A 156 6.74 4.50 -16.58
N SER A 157 7.11 5.76 -16.77
CA SER A 157 8.49 6.18 -17.05
C SER A 157 8.79 7.55 -16.46
N GLY A 158 10.09 7.88 -16.37
CA GLY A 158 10.53 9.24 -16.05
C GLY A 158 10.29 10.26 -17.18
N TYR A 159 9.89 9.82 -18.37
CA TYR A 159 9.65 10.70 -19.52
C TYR A 159 8.19 11.17 -19.62
N GLU A 160 7.30 10.67 -18.77
CA GLU A 160 5.92 11.15 -18.63
C GLU A 160 5.90 12.40 -17.73
N GLN A 161 6.27 13.54 -18.30
CA GLN A 161 6.48 14.80 -17.58
C GLN A 161 5.22 15.65 -17.41
N ASN A 162 4.10 15.24 -17.98
CA ASN A 162 2.84 15.97 -17.89
C ASN A 162 2.21 15.82 -16.51
N PHE A 163 1.37 16.80 -16.15
CA PHE A 163 0.59 16.77 -14.92
C PHE A 163 -0.22 15.47 -14.79
N CYS A 164 -0.10 14.82 -13.63
CA CYS A 164 -0.76 13.56 -13.33
C CYS A 164 -2.03 13.79 -12.51
N ARG A 165 -3.12 13.11 -12.88
CA ARG A 165 -4.45 13.19 -12.26
C ARG A 165 -4.77 12.00 -11.37
N LEU A 166 -3.96 10.94 -11.43
CA LEU A 166 -4.15 9.75 -10.59
C LEU A 166 -4.37 10.11 -9.11
N GLY A 167 -3.62 11.08 -8.57
CA GLY A 167 -3.67 11.43 -7.16
C GLY A 167 -5.04 11.85 -6.66
N GLY A 168 -5.78 12.65 -7.45
CA GLY A 168 -7.14 13.04 -7.11
C GLY A 168 -8.11 11.86 -7.15
N HIS A 169 -8.05 11.06 -8.22
CA HIS A 169 -8.92 9.90 -8.35
C HIS A 169 -8.68 8.86 -7.25
N LEU A 170 -7.42 8.61 -6.89
CA LEU A 170 -7.06 7.68 -5.82
C LEU A 170 -7.48 8.18 -4.45
N ALA A 171 -7.23 9.46 -4.13
CA ALA A 171 -7.66 10.05 -2.87
C ALA A 171 -9.18 9.90 -2.66
N THR A 172 -9.98 10.14 -3.71
CA THR A 172 -11.43 9.95 -3.65
C THR A 172 -11.86 8.49 -3.56
N ALA A 173 -11.14 7.58 -4.23
CA ALA A 173 -11.51 6.17 -4.27
C ALA A 173 -11.38 5.47 -2.92
N MET A 174 -10.42 5.89 -2.08
CA MET A 174 -10.17 5.23 -0.77
C MET A 174 -11.35 5.31 0.21
N SER A 175 -12.26 6.28 0.03
CA SER A 175 -13.44 6.46 0.89
C SER A 175 -14.76 6.20 0.14
N ASP A 176 -14.70 5.68 -1.08
CA ASP A 176 -15.85 5.48 -1.96
C ASP A 176 -16.14 3.98 -2.11
N LEU A 177 -17.24 3.49 -1.53
CA LEU A 177 -17.63 2.08 -1.61
C LEU A 177 -18.02 1.63 -3.03
N GLU A 178 -18.14 2.52 -4.02
CA GLU A 178 -18.19 2.11 -5.42
C GLU A 178 -16.84 1.56 -5.91
N ALA A 179 -15.74 1.88 -5.23
CA ALA A 179 -14.42 1.32 -5.49
C ALA A 179 -14.22 -0.08 -4.87
N ASP A 180 -15.05 -0.49 -3.90
CA ASP A 180 -15.07 -1.84 -3.33
C ASP A 180 -15.55 -2.83 -4.41
N LEU A 181 -14.62 -3.60 -4.99
CA LEU A 181 -14.84 -4.49 -6.12
C LEU A 181 -15.27 -5.89 -5.68
N ASP A 182 -14.83 -6.36 -4.51
CA ASP A 182 -15.21 -7.68 -3.97
C ASP A 182 -16.39 -7.65 -2.99
N LYS A 183 -16.88 -6.46 -2.64
CA LYS A 183 -18.05 -6.19 -1.80
C LYS A 183 -17.87 -6.67 -0.36
N ASP A 184 -16.66 -6.54 0.18
CA ASP A 184 -16.34 -6.86 1.58
C ASP A 184 -16.59 -5.70 2.56
N GLY A 185 -17.05 -4.54 2.05
CA GLY A 185 -17.43 -3.38 2.85
C GLY A 185 -16.26 -2.46 3.21
N GLN A 186 -15.12 -2.61 2.55
CA GLN A 186 -13.95 -1.74 2.67
C GLN A 186 -13.30 -1.56 1.29
N VAL A 187 -12.31 -0.67 1.20
CA VAL A 187 -11.57 -0.43 -0.04
C VAL A 187 -10.10 -0.69 0.21
N SER A 188 -9.57 -1.71 -0.46
CA SER A 188 -8.14 -1.99 -0.46
C SER A 188 -7.36 -0.98 -1.33
N LEU A 189 -6.05 -0.88 -1.11
CA LEU A 189 -5.19 -0.05 -1.96
C LEU A 189 -5.22 -0.55 -3.42
N LEU A 190 -5.31 -1.86 -3.66
CA LEU A 190 -5.46 -2.40 -5.01
C LEU A 190 -6.73 -1.87 -5.68
N GLU A 191 -7.87 -1.94 -4.99
CA GLU A 191 -9.17 -1.48 -5.49
C GLU A 191 -9.21 0.02 -5.74
N GLY A 192 -8.71 0.79 -4.77
CA GLY A 192 -8.56 2.24 -4.89
C GLY A 192 -7.71 2.59 -6.11
N TRP A 193 -6.57 1.94 -6.30
CA TRP A 193 -5.68 2.15 -7.45
C TRP A 193 -6.32 1.74 -8.78
N LEU A 194 -6.94 0.56 -8.86
CA LEU A 194 -7.61 0.09 -10.08
C LEU A 194 -8.78 0.99 -10.49
N THR A 195 -9.53 1.49 -9.51
CA THR A 195 -10.62 2.45 -9.73
C THR A 195 -10.07 3.80 -10.16
N ALA A 196 -9.00 4.27 -9.52
CA ALA A 196 -8.34 5.51 -9.88
C ALA A 196 -7.76 5.47 -11.30
N ALA A 197 -7.07 4.39 -11.67
CA ALA A 197 -6.51 4.19 -13.01
C ALA A 197 -7.61 4.20 -14.09
N ARG A 198 -8.76 3.56 -13.82
CA ARG A 198 -9.93 3.60 -14.71
C ARG A 198 -10.52 4.99 -14.85
N ARG A 199 -10.65 5.74 -13.75
CA ARG A 199 -11.13 7.14 -13.76
C ARG A 199 -10.17 8.06 -14.52
N THR A 200 -8.87 7.89 -14.33
CA THR A 200 -7.83 8.61 -15.08
C THR A 200 -7.95 8.33 -16.58
N ALA A 201 -8.03 7.06 -16.99
CA ALA A 201 -8.17 6.70 -18.40
C ALA A 201 -9.43 7.31 -19.03
N ARG A 202 -10.57 7.21 -18.32
CA ARG A 202 -11.84 7.82 -18.74
C ARG A 202 -11.73 9.33 -18.91
N PHE A 203 -11.06 10.02 -17.99
CA PHE A 203 -10.85 11.47 -18.11
C PHE A 203 -10.15 11.83 -19.43
N TYR A 204 -9.07 11.14 -19.81
CA TYR A 204 -8.39 11.43 -21.07
C TYR A 204 -9.27 11.13 -22.29
N GLU A 205 -10.00 10.02 -22.26
CA GLU A 205 -10.93 9.62 -23.33
C GLU A 205 -12.06 10.64 -23.52
N GLU A 206 -12.79 10.98 -22.46
CA GLU A 206 -13.94 11.90 -22.49
C GLU A 206 -13.54 13.32 -22.91
N ASN A 207 -12.30 13.74 -22.61
CA ASN A 207 -11.78 15.05 -22.99
C ASN A 207 -11.10 15.05 -24.37
N GLY A 208 -11.10 13.93 -25.11
CA GLY A 208 -10.44 13.82 -26.41
C GLY A 208 -8.93 14.04 -26.35
N ARG A 209 -8.28 13.64 -25.25
CA ARG A 209 -6.86 13.82 -24.99
C ARG A 209 -6.11 12.48 -25.08
N LEU A 210 -4.85 12.54 -25.50
CA LEU A 210 -3.95 11.40 -25.38
C LEU A 210 -3.60 11.19 -23.90
N ALA A 211 -3.59 9.94 -23.44
CA ALA A 211 -3.18 9.60 -22.09
C ALA A 211 -1.69 9.93 -21.89
N THR A 212 -1.39 10.80 -20.92
CA THR A 212 -0.04 11.25 -20.63
C THR A 212 0.55 10.69 -19.34
N GLU A 213 -0.21 9.85 -18.64
CA GLU A 213 0.19 9.17 -17.42
C GLU A 213 -0.31 7.72 -17.45
N HIS A 214 0.50 6.79 -16.96
CA HIS A 214 0.17 5.37 -16.92
C HIS A 214 0.69 4.79 -15.61
N SER A 215 -0.21 4.58 -14.65
CA SER A 215 0.20 4.20 -13.30
C SER A 215 0.75 2.78 -13.20
N LEU A 216 1.73 2.58 -12.33
CA LEU A 216 2.27 1.27 -11.97
C LEU A 216 2.05 0.98 -10.48
N LEU A 217 1.97 -0.31 -10.13
CA LEU A 217 1.94 -0.81 -8.77
C LEU A 217 2.97 -1.93 -8.61
N ASP A 218 3.83 -1.82 -7.61
CA ASP A 218 4.79 -2.86 -7.20
C ASP A 218 4.57 -3.19 -5.73
N ASP A 219 4.25 -4.43 -5.42
CA ASP A 219 4.08 -4.91 -4.05
C ASP A 219 4.76 -6.25 -3.76
N ASN A 220 5.42 -6.83 -4.77
CA ASN A 220 6.18 -8.06 -4.68
C ASN A 220 7.70 -7.83 -4.54
N ALA A 221 8.14 -6.57 -4.60
CA ALA A 221 9.52 -6.13 -4.48
C ALA A 221 10.43 -6.52 -5.65
N ASP A 222 9.88 -6.70 -6.86
CA ASP A 222 10.65 -6.99 -8.08
C ASP A 222 11.13 -5.72 -8.80
N GLY A 223 10.59 -4.56 -8.43
CA GLY A 223 10.96 -3.25 -8.98
C GLY A 223 10.59 -3.02 -10.44
N LYS A 224 9.70 -3.84 -11.02
CA LYS A 224 9.20 -3.72 -12.39
C LYS A 224 7.89 -2.94 -12.45
N GLY A 225 7.01 -3.21 -11.50
CA GLY A 225 5.67 -2.63 -11.43
C GLY A 225 4.72 -3.19 -12.49
N THR A 226 3.48 -3.41 -12.07
CA THR A 226 2.39 -3.91 -12.90
C THR A 226 1.43 -2.79 -13.29
N GLN A 227 0.95 -2.79 -14.53
CA GLN A 227 -0.06 -1.84 -15.03
C GLN A 227 -1.48 -2.30 -14.68
N ALA A 228 -2.41 -1.36 -14.52
CA ALA A 228 -3.80 -1.66 -14.19
C ALA A 228 -4.50 -2.54 -15.24
N ASP A 229 -4.07 -2.50 -16.51
CA ASP A 229 -4.62 -3.32 -17.60
C ASP A 229 -4.26 -4.82 -17.51
N TRP A 230 -3.46 -5.22 -16.52
CA TRP A 230 -3.22 -6.62 -16.17
C TRP A 230 -4.40 -7.22 -15.39
N PHE A 231 -5.28 -6.39 -14.86
CA PHE A 231 -6.37 -6.80 -13.99
C PHE A 231 -7.73 -6.73 -14.71
N ARG A 232 -8.57 -7.73 -14.47
CA ARG A 232 -10.00 -7.71 -14.78
C ARG A 232 -10.76 -7.87 -13.47
N GLY A 233 -11.32 -6.78 -12.95
CA GLY A 233 -11.68 -6.72 -11.53
C GLY A 233 -10.41 -6.88 -10.69
N LEU A 234 -10.41 -7.79 -9.72
CA LEU A 234 -9.23 -8.14 -8.92
C LEU A 234 -8.41 -9.28 -9.53
N GLN A 235 -8.91 -9.93 -10.59
CA GLN A 235 -8.23 -11.06 -11.17
C GLN A 235 -7.09 -10.60 -12.08
N VAL A 236 -5.88 -11.08 -11.79
CA VAL A 236 -4.74 -10.94 -12.70
C VAL A 236 -4.93 -11.82 -13.94
N THR A 237 -4.89 -11.19 -15.11
CA THR A 237 -5.13 -11.83 -16.42
C THR A 237 -3.86 -12.06 -17.24
N LYS A 238 -2.76 -11.41 -16.88
CA LYS A 238 -1.45 -11.54 -17.52
C LYS A 238 -0.46 -12.22 -16.58
N LYS A 239 0.45 -13.02 -17.11
CA LYS A 239 1.47 -13.72 -16.30
C LYS A 239 2.72 -12.87 -16.18
N SER A 240 3.38 -12.93 -15.02
CA SER A 240 4.75 -12.44 -14.90
C SER A 240 5.66 -13.18 -15.87
N ALA A 241 6.68 -12.49 -16.37
CA ALA A 241 7.70 -13.09 -17.22
C ALA A 241 8.56 -14.10 -16.45
N GLU A 242 8.66 -13.96 -15.12
CA GLU A 242 9.41 -14.86 -14.26
C GLU A 242 8.53 -15.97 -13.72
N GLU A 243 8.97 -17.21 -13.93
CA GLU A 243 8.21 -18.38 -13.54
C GLU A 243 8.20 -18.54 -12.01
N GLY A 244 7.00 -18.54 -11.43
CA GLY A 244 6.80 -18.71 -9.98
C GLY A 244 6.77 -17.41 -9.18
N LEU A 245 7.07 -16.26 -9.80
CA LEU A 245 6.83 -14.96 -9.19
C LEU A 245 5.33 -14.64 -9.25
N LEU A 246 4.73 -14.36 -8.10
CA LEU A 246 3.34 -13.91 -8.05
C LEU A 246 3.25 -12.51 -8.66
N PRO A 247 2.19 -12.22 -9.43
CA PRO A 247 1.95 -10.87 -9.93
C PRO A 247 1.73 -9.91 -8.77
N ASP A 248 1.98 -8.63 -9.02
CA ASP A 248 1.65 -7.58 -8.08
C ASP A 248 0.14 -7.54 -7.78
N GLY A 249 -0.21 -6.96 -6.63
CA GLY A 249 -1.57 -6.63 -6.23
C GLY A 249 -2.05 -7.42 -5.00
N LEU A 250 -1.41 -8.54 -4.66
CA LEU A 250 -1.82 -9.36 -3.52
C LEU A 250 -1.66 -8.63 -2.19
N ARG A 251 -0.53 -7.94 -1.98
CA ARG A 251 -0.27 -7.19 -0.74
C ARG A 251 -1.06 -5.89 -0.73
N ALA A 252 -1.24 -5.26 -1.89
CA ALA A 252 -2.08 -4.08 -2.04
C ALA A 252 -3.57 -4.37 -1.79
N HIS A 253 -4.05 -5.58 -2.12
CA HIS A 253 -5.41 -6.05 -1.80
C HIS A 253 -5.60 -6.28 -0.30
N GLN A 254 -4.56 -6.68 0.42
CA GLN A 254 -4.61 -6.86 1.88
C GLN A 254 -4.57 -5.54 2.65
N LEU A 255 -4.17 -4.44 2.01
CA LEU A 255 -3.92 -3.17 2.68
C LEU A 255 -5.12 -2.23 2.60
N HIS A 256 -5.74 -1.99 3.75
CA HIS A 256 -6.92 -1.14 3.90
C HIS A 256 -6.60 0.06 4.78
N LEU A 257 -6.96 1.27 4.34
CA LEU A 257 -6.84 2.46 5.19
C LEU A 257 -8.04 2.56 6.14
N ILE A 258 -9.26 2.40 5.61
CA ILE A 258 -10.50 2.44 6.37
C ILE A 258 -11.00 0.99 6.47
N PRO A 259 -10.67 0.26 7.55
CA PRO A 259 -11.09 -1.12 7.70
C PRO A 259 -12.58 -1.22 8.00
N SER A 260 -13.23 -2.25 7.45
CA SER A 260 -14.63 -2.61 7.74
C SER A 260 -14.82 -3.01 9.21
N GLU A 261 -16.07 -3.09 9.67
CA GLU A 261 -16.35 -3.51 11.05
C GLU A 261 -15.82 -4.94 11.34
N GLU A 262 -15.95 -5.85 10.38
CA GLU A 262 -15.44 -7.22 10.52
C GLU A 262 -13.91 -7.23 10.54
N GLU A 263 -13.26 -6.42 9.70
CA GLU A 263 -11.81 -6.27 9.69
C GLU A 263 -11.27 -5.69 11.01
N ARG A 264 -12.02 -4.79 11.66
CA ARG A 264 -11.66 -4.22 12.97
C ARG A 264 -11.75 -5.23 14.12
N LYS A 265 -12.56 -6.28 14.00
CA LYS A 265 -12.69 -7.33 15.02
C LYS A 265 -11.51 -8.31 15.03
N LEU A 266 -10.79 -8.43 13.92
CA LEU A 266 -9.65 -9.34 13.81
C LEU A 266 -8.44 -8.81 14.60
N ARG A 267 -7.84 -9.69 15.40
CA ARG A 267 -6.57 -9.38 16.09
C ARG A 267 -5.39 -9.33 15.11
N PRO A 268 -4.30 -8.63 15.44
CA PRO A 268 -3.11 -8.57 14.57
C PRO A 268 -2.54 -9.94 14.16
N ASP A 269 -2.54 -10.93 15.06
CA ASP A 269 -2.11 -12.30 14.77
C ASP A 269 -3.03 -13.01 13.77
N GLN A 270 -4.35 -12.78 13.88
CA GLN A 270 -5.34 -13.32 12.95
C GLN A 270 -5.19 -12.71 11.56
N LYS A 271 -5.00 -11.39 11.47
CA LYS A 271 -4.76 -10.69 10.20
C LYS A 271 -3.49 -11.20 9.52
N ALA A 272 -2.37 -11.25 10.26
CA ALA A 272 -1.12 -11.76 9.72
C ALA A 272 -1.24 -13.22 9.23
N LYS A 273 -1.98 -14.06 9.95
CA LYS A 273 -2.25 -15.44 9.54
C LYS A 273 -3.12 -15.51 8.28
N ARG A 274 -4.20 -14.74 8.20
CA ARG A 274 -5.05 -14.65 7.01
C ARG A 274 -4.24 -14.22 5.80
N ASP A 275 -3.50 -13.13 5.93
CA ASP A 275 -2.72 -12.55 4.85
C ASP A 275 -1.69 -13.56 4.29
N ALA A 276 -1.07 -14.37 5.17
CA ALA A 276 -0.18 -15.44 4.76
C ALA A 276 -0.92 -16.55 4.00
N LEU A 277 -2.07 -17.01 4.50
CA LEU A 277 -2.89 -18.03 3.84
C LEU A 277 -3.40 -17.59 2.46
N GLU A 278 -3.76 -16.33 2.29
CA GLU A 278 -4.17 -15.78 0.99
C GLU A 278 -3.03 -15.80 -0.04
N ILE A 279 -1.81 -15.48 0.39
CA ILE A 279 -0.61 -15.57 -0.46
C ILE A 279 -0.32 -17.03 -0.83
N GLU A 280 -0.47 -17.96 0.11
CA GLU A 280 -0.34 -19.40 -0.14
C GLU A 280 -1.41 -19.90 -1.13
N LEU A 281 -2.65 -19.44 -0.97
CA LEU A 281 -3.76 -19.74 -1.87
C LEU A 281 -3.48 -19.21 -3.29
N ALA A 282 -3.00 -17.98 -3.42
CA ALA A 282 -2.58 -17.42 -4.70
C ALA A 282 -1.45 -18.25 -5.34
N SER A 283 -0.46 -18.65 -4.54
CA SER A 283 0.65 -19.53 -4.96
C SER A 283 0.19 -20.92 -5.40
N LEU A 284 -0.81 -21.48 -4.72
CA LEU A 284 -1.42 -22.76 -5.09
C LEU A 284 -2.16 -22.64 -6.42
N ARG A 285 -2.98 -21.59 -6.59
CA ARG A 285 -3.70 -21.30 -7.85
C ARG A 285 -2.75 -21.12 -9.03
N ALA A 286 -1.65 -20.39 -8.86
CA ALA A 286 -0.64 -20.19 -9.90
C ALA A 286 0.01 -21.50 -10.38
N ARG A 287 0.07 -22.51 -9.51
CA ARG A 287 0.67 -23.83 -9.80
C ARG A 287 -0.33 -24.90 -10.17
N LYS A 288 -1.64 -24.60 -10.30
CA LYS A 288 -2.70 -25.58 -10.57
C LYS A 288 -2.37 -26.52 -11.73
N LEU A 289 -1.90 -25.98 -12.86
CA LEU A 289 -1.56 -26.77 -14.06
C LEU A 289 -0.36 -27.70 -13.89
N LYS A 290 0.44 -27.53 -12.82
CA LYS A 290 1.63 -28.35 -12.52
C LYS A 290 1.35 -29.42 -11.46
N LEU A 291 0.16 -29.43 -10.88
CA LEU A 291 -0.23 -30.36 -9.82
C LEU A 291 -1.21 -31.38 -10.38
N ARG A 292 -1.20 -32.59 -9.81
CA ARG A 292 -2.33 -33.50 -10.00
C ARG A 292 -3.58 -32.89 -9.37
N GLU A 293 -4.73 -33.16 -9.98
CA GLU A 293 -6.00 -32.56 -9.59
C GLU A 293 -6.40 -32.88 -8.15
N ASP A 294 -6.25 -34.13 -7.72
CA ASP A 294 -6.49 -34.58 -6.34
C ASP A 294 -5.60 -33.85 -5.33
N ALA A 295 -4.29 -33.79 -5.60
CA ALA A 295 -3.32 -33.10 -4.75
C ALA A 295 -3.56 -31.59 -4.69
N TYR A 296 -4.13 -30.99 -5.75
CA TYR A 296 -4.52 -29.59 -5.75
C TYR A 296 -5.72 -29.34 -4.83
N TYR A 297 -6.78 -30.15 -4.95
CA TYR A 297 -7.99 -29.97 -4.14
C TYR A 297 -7.76 -30.28 -2.66
N GLU A 298 -6.95 -31.29 -2.31
CA GLU A 298 -6.58 -31.59 -0.92
C GLU A 298 -5.87 -30.39 -0.24
N ARG A 299 -4.91 -29.77 -0.95
CA ARG A 299 -4.21 -28.58 -0.45
C ARG A 299 -5.14 -27.37 -0.39
N LEU A 300 -6.03 -27.22 -1.38
CA LEU A 300 -6.99 -26.12 -1.41
C LEU A 300 -7.96 -26.21 -0.22
N GLU A 301 -8.50 -27.40 0.03
CA GLU A 301 -9.38 -27.67 1.17
C GLU A 301 -8.69 -27.34 2.49
N THR A 302 -7.45 -27.80 2.67
CA THR A 302 -6.65 -27.49 3.87
C THR A 302 -6.54 -25.98 4.10
N LEU A 303 -6.16 -25.21 3.07
CA LEU A 303 -6.04 -23.75 3.18
C LEU A 303 -7.38 -23.08 3.51
N LEU A 304 -8.47 -23.49 2.84
CA LEU A 304 -9.79 -22.89 3.06
C LEU A 304 -10.34 -23.19 4.46
N ILE A 305 -10.11 -24.40 4.99
CA ILE A 305 -10.47 -24.75 6.37
C ILE A 305 -9.66 -23.91 7.36
N GLU A 306 -8.37 -23.73 7.13
CA GLU A 306 -7.53 -22.89 8.00
C GLU A 306 -7.96 -21.42 7.99
N MET A 307 -8.32 -20.88 6.82
CA MET A 307 -8.88 -19.53 6.70
C MET A 307 -10.23 -19.43 7.44
N SER A 308 -11.12 -20.41 7.26
CA SER A 308 -12.43 -20.43 7.94
C SER A 308 -12.30 -20.37 9.46
N ARG A 309 -11.31 -21.05 10.03
CA ARG A 309 -11.05 -21.05 11.49
C ARG A 309 -10.65 -19.68 12.05
N ILE A 310 -10.19 -18.75 11.20
CA ILE A 310 -9.84 -17.39 11.62
C ILE A 310 -11.12 -16.60 11.94
N TYR A 311 -12.15 -16.75 11.10
CA TYR A 311 -13.42 -16.04 11.22
C TYR A 311 -14.42 -16.75 12.14
N PHE A 312 -14.37 -18.09 12.20
CA PHE A 312 -15.28 -18.91 13.01
C PHE A 312 -14.50 -19.76 14.03
N PRO A 313 -13.86 -19.14 15.05
CA PRO A 313 -13.13 -19.87 16.09
C PRO A 313 -14.11 -20.61 17.02
N GLY A 314 -14.56 -21.79 16.62
CA GLY A 314 -15.44 -22.63 17.45
C GLY A 314 -16.28 -23.67 16.71
N GLU A 315 -16.48 -23.55 15.40
CA GLU A 315 -17.35 -24.46 14.63
C GLU A 315 -16.61 -25.66 13.99
N ALA A 316 -15.31 -25.83 14.26
CA ALA A 316 -14.55 -26.95 13.72
C ALA A 316 -14.80 -28.25 14.51
N SER A 317 -15.92 -28.94 14.24
CA SER A 317 -16.06 -30.42 14.18
C SER A 317 -17.51 -30.89 14.18
N THR A 318 -18.35 -30.39 13.28
CA THR A 318 -19.55 -31.16 12.89
C THR A 318 -19.43 -31.47 11.41
N PRO A 319 -19.12 -32.72 11.02
CA PRO A 319 -19.21 -33.09 9.61
C PRO A 319 -20.64 -32.85 9.13
N PRO A 320 -20.84 -32.47 7.85
CA PRO A 320 -22.18 -32.38 7.30
C PRO A 320 -22.84 -33.76 7.45
N GLY A 321 -24.02 -33.76 8.08
CA GLY A 321 -24.76 -34.97 8.41
C GLY A 321 -24.99 -35.86 7.17
N GLU A 322 -24.91 -37.16 7.41
CA GLU A 322 -25.27 -38.25 6.51
C GLU A 322 -26.68 -38.10 5.91
#